data_AF-A0A2V6P0Y4-F1
#
_entry.id   AF-A0A2V6P0Y4-F1
#
_cell.length_a   1.000
_cell.length_b   1.000
_cell.length_c   1.000
_cell.angle_alpha   90.00
_cell.angle_beta   90.00
_cell.angle_gamma   90.00
#
_symmetry.space_group_name_H-M   'P 1'
#
loop_
_entity.id
_entity.type
_entity.pdbx_description
1 polymer ?
#
loop_
_entity_poly.entity_id
_entity_poly.type
_entity_poly.pdbx_seq_one_letter_code
_entity_poly.pdbx_strand_id
1 'polypeptide(L)'
;MAWTRHLHPTRPVSPRMVAGALGVLALAIVVYGSTGLLRVWQMKQEVEALEREIVTLRGEAHDLERAADQLRNDPGAVEKIAREEYGFVRAGDKVLKFPPTPGGR
;
A
#
# COMPACT_ATOMS: atom_id res chain seq x y z
N MET A 1 9.78 7.81 77.78
CA MET A 1 10.16 8.60 76.58
C MET A 1 9.07 8.41 75.54
N ALA A 2 8.07 9.30 75.49
CA ALA A 2 6.91 9.19 74.62
C ALA A 2 7.12 10.02 73.35
N TRP A 3 7.25 9.34 72.22
CA TRP A 3 7.38 9.98 70.90
C TRP A 3 5.98 10.28 70.36
N THR A 4 5.47 11.50 70.56
CA THR A 4 4.24 11.94 69.88
C THR A 4 4.56 12.32 68.45
N ARG A 5 4.28 11.40 67.54
CA ARG A 5 4.36 11.61 66.09
C ARG A 5 3.28 12.63 65.72
N HIS A 6 3.69 13.85 65.37
CA HIS A 6 2.76 14.88 64.91
C HIS A 6 2.11 14.45 63.59
N LEU A 7 0.84 14.04 63.65
CA LEU A 7 0.02 13.83 62.46
C LEU A 7 -0.33 15.22 61.90
N HIS A 8 0.14 15.51 60.68
CA HIS A 8 -0.21 16.75 59.99
C HIS A 8 -1.73 16.81 59.77
N PRO A 9 -2.41 17.92 60.10
CA PRO A 9 -3.83 18.07 59.83
C PRO A 9 -4.06 18.15 58.31
N THR A 10 -4.80 17.19 57.76
CA THR A 10 -5.26 17.24 56.38
C THR A 10 -6.30 18.34 56.25
N ARG A 11 -6.05 19.30 55.36
CA ARG A 11 -7.02 20.37 55.07
C ARG A 11 -8.26 19.73 54.41
N PRO A 12 -9.48 19.98 54.92
CA PRO A 12 -10.68 19.40 54.32
C PRO A 12 -10.88 20.03 52.93
N VAL A 13 -10.84 19.19 51.89
CA VAL A 13 -11.15 19.59 50.52
C VAL A 13 -12.65 19.85 50.40
N SER A 14 -13.02 20.99 49.83
CA SER A 14 -14.43 21.32 49.64
C SER A 14 -15.06 20.40 48.57
N PRO A 15 -16.29 19.91 48.77
CA PRO A 15 -16.96 19.02 47.80
C PRO A 15 -17.15 19.68 46.43
N ARG A 16 -17.23 21.02 46.39
CA ARG A 16 -17.31 21.80 45.15
C ARG A 16 -16.02 21.73 44.33
N MET A 17 -14.86 21.74 44.98
CA MET A 17 -13.57 21.58 44.29
C MET A 17 -13.42 20.17 43.72
N VAL A 18 -13.86 19.14 44.46
CA VAL A 18 -13.82 17.76 43.99
C VAL A 18 -14.74 17.58 42.78
N ALA A 19 -15.98 18.09 42.84
CA ALA A 19 -16.91 18.05 41.72
C ALA A 19 -16.36 18.79 40.49
N GLY A 20 -15.77 19.97 40.68
CA GLY A 20 -15.12 20.72 39.61
C GLY A 20 -13.96 19.96 38.96
N ALA A 21 -13.08 19.35 39.77
CA ALA A 21 -11.95 18.56 39.28
C ALA A 21 -12.42 17.32 38.49
N LEU A 22 -13.46 16.62 38.96
CA LEU A 22 -14.06 15.50 38.24
C LEU A 22 -14.71 15.94 36.93
N GLY A 23 -15.36 17.09 36.90
CA GLY A 23 -15.93 17.66 35.68
C GLY A 23 -14.87 17.99 34.63
N VAL A 24 -13.76 18.61 35.05
CA VAL A 24 -12.62 18.90 34.16
C VAL A 24 -11.99 17.61 33.63
N LEU A 25 -11.82 16.60 34.49
CA LEU A 25 -11.28 15.30 34.09
C LEU A 25 -12.20 14.60 33.08
N ALA A 26 -13.51 14.60 33.31
CA ALA A 26 -14.49 14.03 32.39
C ALA A 26 -14.45 14.73 31.03
N LEU A 27 -14.38 16.07 31.01
CA LEU A 27 -14.28 16.84 29.78
C LEU A 27 -12.99 16.51 29.01
N ALA A 28 -11.86 16.40 29.71
CA ALA A 28 -10.60 15.99 29.10
C ALA A 28 -10.71 14.59 28.47
N ILE A 29 -11.33 13.63 29.15
CA ILE A 29 -11.53 12.28 28.60
C ILE A 29 -12.43 12.31 27.36
N VAL A 30 -13.47 13.13 27.32
CA VAL A 30 -14.35 13.24 26.15
C VAL A 30 -13.62 13.87 24.95
N VAL A 31 -12.87 14.95 25.19
CA VAL A 31 -12.11 15.67 24.15
C VAL A 31 -10.98 14.80 23.58
N TYR A 32 -10.22 14.11 24.44
CA TYR A 32 -9.07 13.31 24.02
C TYR A 32 -9.45 11.85 23.67
N GLY A 33 -10.49 11.29 24.26
CA GLY A 33 -10.89 9.89 24.05
C GLY A 33 -11.57 9.64 22.71
N SER A 34 -12.40 10.60 22.25
CA SER A 34 -13.11 10.48 20.97
C SER A 34 -12.18 10.59 19.76
N THR A 35 -11.18 11.46 19.83
CA THR A 35 -10.19 11.68 18.75
C THR A 35 -9.17 10.54 18.64
N GLY A 36 -8.81 9.90 19.76
CA GLY A 36 -7.88 8.77 19.77
C GLY A 36 -8.46 7.50 19.15
N LEU A 37 -9.70 7.14 19.48
CA LEU A 37 -10.33 5.89 19.02
C LEU A 37 -10.59 5.88 17.51
N LEU A 38 -11.12 6.99 16.96
CA LEU A 38 -11.35 7.12 15.52
C LEU A 38 -10.05 7.04 14.72
N ARG A 39 -8.98 7.69 15.21
CA ARG A 39 -7.67 7.64 14.56
C ARG A 39 -7.09 6.23 14.55
N VAL A 40 -7.17 5.50 15.66
CA VAL A 40 -6.70 4.11 15.72
C VAL A 40 -7.49 3.23 14.74
N TRP A 41 -8.79 3.45 14.63
CA TRP A 41 -9.61 2.71 13.67
C TRP A 41 -9.24 3.02 12.22
N GLN A 42 -9.05 4.30 11.87
CA GLN A 42 -8.57 4.71 10.55
C GLN A 42 -7.21 4.10 10.21
N MET A 43 -6.26 4.17 11.14
CA MET A 43 -4.93 3.58 10.96
C MET A 43 -5.00 2.06 10.73
N LYS A 44 -5.89 1.35 11.42
CA LYS A 44 -6.11 -0.08 11.17
C LYS A 44 -6.62 -0.34 9.75
N GLN A 45 -7.58 0.47 9.28
CA GLN A 45 -8.08 0.33 7.91
C GLN A 45 -7.01 0.66 6.86
N GLU A 46 -6.19 1.68 7.11
CA GLU A 46 -5.06 2.03 6.24
C GLU A 46 -4.04 0.90 6.15
N VAL A 47 -3.70 0.27 7.28
CA VAL A 47 -2.81 -0.90 7.29
C VAL A 47 -3.41 -2.05 6.47
N GLU A 48 -4.69 -2.38 6.67
CA GLU A 48 -5.35 -3.44 5.89
C GLU A 48 -5.46 -3.10 4.40
N ALA A 49 -5.57 -1.82 4.03
CA ALA A 49 -5.57 -1.39 2.64
C ALA A 49 -4.17 -1.55 2.01
N LEU A 50 -3.13 -1.09 2.70
CA LEU A 50 -1.74 -1.19 2.27
C LEU A 50 -1.30 -2.65 2.13
N GLU A 51 -1.68 -3.53 3.06
CA GLU A 51 -1.39 -4.95 2.98
C GLU A 51 -1.99 -5.60 1.74
N ARG A 52 -3.24 -5.25 1.39
CA ARG A 52 -3.89 -5.71 0.16
C ARG A 52 -3.17 -5.19 -1.08
N GLU A 53 -2.79 -3.92 -1.08
CA GLU A 53 -2.05 -3.31 -2.20
C GLU A 53 -0.70 -3.99 -2.43
N ILE A 54 0.03 -4.30 -1.36
CA ILE A 54 1.29 -5.06 -1.44
C ILE A 54 1.07 -6.43 -2.09
N VAL A 55 0.01 -7.15 -1.73
CA VAL A 55 -0.30 -8.45 -2.31
C VAL A 55 -0.58 -8.32 -3.81
N THR A 56 -1.40 -7.35 -4.20
CA THR A 56 -1.72 -7.08 -5.62
C THR A 56 -0.47 -6.75 -6.42
N LEU A 57 0.34 -5.80 -5.95
CA LEU A 57 1.56 -5.35 -6.62
C LEU A 57 2.58 -6.48 -6.77
N ARG A 58 2.70 -7.35 -5.76
CA ARG A 58 3.58 -8.53 -5.86
C ARG A 58 3.08 -9.52 -6.92
N GLY A 59 1.78 -9.71 -7.04
CA GLY A 59 1.18 -10.52 -8.10
C GLY A 59 1.52 -9.97 -9.49
N GLU A 60 1.27 -8.68 -9.69
CA GLU A 60 1.56 -7.98 -10.95
C GLU A 60 3.05 -8.03 -11.30
N ALA A 61 3.93 -7.78 -10.33
CA ALA A 61 5.38 -7.85 -10.55
C ALA A 61 5.81 -9.26 -10.99
N HIS A 62 5.27 -10.31 -10.39
CA HIS A 62 5.58 -11.69 -10.74
C HIS A 62 5.05 -12.07 -12.15
N ASP A 63 3.88 -11.57 -12.55
CA ASP A 63 3.36 -11.76 -13.90
C ASP A 63 4.22 -11.04 -14.96
N LEU A 64 4.64 -9.80 -14.66
CA LEU A 64 5.55 -9.01 -15.50
C LEU A 64 6.92 -9.68 -15.64
N GLU A 65 7.48 -10.20 -14.55
CA GLU A 65 8.75 -10.92 -14.56
C GLU A 65 8.66 -12.18 -15.43
N ARG A 66 7.58 -12.96 -15.30
CA ARG A 66 7.33 -14.12 -16.18
C ARG A 66 7.22 -13.73 -17.65
N ALA A 67 6.52 -12.65 -17.97
CA ALA A 67 6.41 -12.18 -19.34
C ALA A 67 7.77 -11.72 -19.89
N ALA A 68 8.55 -11.00 -19.10
CA ALA A 68 9.90 -10.57 -19.47
C ALA A 68 10.83 -11.76 -19.70
N ASP A 69 10.77 -12.78 -18.85
CA ASP A 69 11.57 -14.01 -18.98
C ASP A 69 11.18 -14.81 -20.22
N GLN A 70 9.88 -14.93 -20.53
CA GLN A 70 9.43 -15.57 -21.78
C GLN A 70 9.96 -14.83 -23.00
N LEU A 71 9.88 -13.49 -23.00
CA LEU A 71 10.34 -12.67 -24.13
C LEU A 71 11.86 -12.70 -24.28
N ARG A 72 12.61 -12.80 -23.18
CA ARG A 72 14.08 -12.92 -23.19
C ARG A 72 14.56 -14.29 -23.64
N ASN A 73 13.90 -15.35 -23.18
CA ASN A 73 14.34 -16.72 -23.41
C ASN A 73 13.78 -17.32 -24.71
N ASP A 74 12.76 -16.70 -25.32
CA ASP A 74 12.26 -17.04 -26.65
C ASP A 74 12.49 -15.90 -27.66
N PRO A 75 13.74 -15.74 -28.16
CA PRO A 75 14.01 -14.83 -29.27
C PRO A 75 13.26 -15.22 -30.55
N GLY A 76 12.75 -16.45 -30.66
CA GLY A 76 11.92 -16.91 -31.77
C GLY A 76 10.54 -16.26 -31.77
N ALA A 77 9.93 -16.01 -30.60
CA ALA A 77 8.67 -15.27 -30.50
C ALA A 77 8.81 -13.82 -30.97
N VAL A 78 9.91 -13.15 -30.60
CA VAL A 78 10.23 -11.79 -31.06
C VAL A 78 10.50 -11.77 -32.57
N GLU A 79 11.25 -12.76 -33.08
CA GLU A 79 11.50 -12.91 -34.51
C GLU A 79 10.22 -13.19 -35.30
N LYS A 80 9.30 -13.99 -34.76
CA LYS A 80 8.00 -14.28 -35.38
C LYS A 80 7.16 -13.02 -35.53
N ILE A 81 7.03 -12.21 -34.47
CA ILE A 81 6.31 -10.93 -34.53
C ILE A 81 7.00 -9.97 -35.52
N ALA A 82 8.33 -9.87 -35.48
CA ALA A 82 9.09 -9.03 -36.39
C ALA A 82 8.85 -9.42 -37.87
N ARG A 83 8.77 -10.71 -38.17
CA ARG A 83 8.53 -11.22 -39.53
C ARG A 83 7.06 -11.12 -39.96
N GLU A 84 6.11 -11.44 -39.08
CA GLU A 84 4.68 -11.50 -39.41
C GLU A 84 4.01 -10.12 -39.45
N GLU A 85 4.26 -9.29 -38.43
CA GLU A 85 3.59 -7.97 -38.29
C GLU A 85 4.34 -6.88 -39.06
N TYR A 86 5.67 -6.93 -39.04
CA TYR A 86 6.51 -5.84 -39.57
C TYR A 86 7.26 -6.21 -40.85
N GLY A 87 7.18 -7.47 -41.30
CA GLY A 87 7.88 -7.93 -42.51
C GLY A 87 9.40 -7.82 -42.43
N PHE A 88 9.98 -7.78 -41.22
CA PHE A 88 11.41 -7.66 -41.04
C PHE A 88 12.13 -8.90 -41.59
N VAL A 89 13.27 -8.65 -42.23
CA VAL A 89 14.17 -9.66 -42.79
C VAL A 89 15.56 -9.49 -42.19
N ARG A 90 16.18 -10.61 -41.81
CA ARG A 90 17.52 -10.65 -41.20
C ARG A 90 18.59 -10.50 -42.29
N ALA A 91 19.74 -9.97 -41.90
CA ALA A 91 20.92 -9.96 -42.78
C ALA A 91 21.27 -11.40 -43.20
N GLY A 92 21.18 -11.69 -44.51
CA GLY A 92 21.38 -13.02 -45.09
C GLY A 92 20.10 -13.69 -45.62
N ASP A 93 18.91 -13.15 -45.34
CA ASP A 93 17.65 -13.69 -45.86
C ASP A 93 17.51 -13.47 -47.38
N LYS A 94 16.98 -14.48 -48.09
CA LYS A 94 16.68 -14.39 -49.53
C LYS A 94 15.28 -13.79 -49.74
N VAL A 95 15.21 -12.54 -50.16
CA VAL A 95 13.95 -11.88 -50.50
C VAL A 95 13.50 -12.32 -51.90
N LEU A 96 12.43 -13.14 -51.97
CA LEU A 96 11.79 -13.51 -53.23
C LEU A 96 10.88 -12.35 -53.67
N LYS A 97 11.29 -11.62 -54.72
CA LYS A 97 10.44 -10.63 -55.39
C LYS A 97 9.75 -11.33 -56.57
N PHE A 98 8.43 -11.45 -56.50
CA PHE A 98 7.66 -11.94 -57.63
C PHE A 98 7.51 -10.81 -58.66
N PRO A 99 7.76 -11.06 -59.95
CA PRO A 99 7.45 -10.08 -60.99
C PRO A 99 5.93 -9.83 -60.99
N PRO A 100 5.48 -8.61 -61.33
CA PRO A 100 4.05 -8.38 -61.53
C PRO A 100 3.57 -9.36 -62.59
N THR A 101 2.59 -10.19 -62.23
CA THR A 101 2.00 -11.16 -63.15
C THR A 101 1.52 -10.42 -64.41
N PRO A 102 2.08 -10.71 -65.60
CA PRO A 102 1.57 -10.13 -66.83
C PRO A 102 0.26 -10.86 -67.16
N GLY A 103 -0.86 -10.30 -66.71
CA GLY A 103 -2.19 -10.79 -67.06
C GLY A 103 -3.17 -10.93 -65.90
N GLY A 104 -3.43 -9.85 -65.16
CA GLY A 104 -4.71 -9.70 -64.46
C GLY A 104 -5.73 -9.09 -65.41
N ARG A 105 -6.79 -9.83 -65.73
CA ARG A 105 -8.05 -9.26 -66.22
C ARG A 105 -8.83 -8.67 -65.06
#